data_AF-A0A835SH31-F1
#
_entry.id   AF-A0A835SH31-F1
#
_cell.length_a   1.000
_cell.length_b   1.000
_cell.length_c   1.000
_cell.angle_alpha   90.00
_cell.angle_beta   90.00
_cell.angle_gamma   90.00
#
_symmetry.space_group_name_H-M   'P 1'
#
loop_
_entity.id
_entity.type
_entity.pdbx_description
1 polymer ?
#
loop_
_entity_poly.entity_id
_entity_poly.type
_entity_poly.pdbx_seq_one_letter_code
_entity_poly.pdbx_strand_id
1 'polypeptide(L)'
;MGVKCHPGGINISAIITRPNTPLFMDLIIAGKPDNKAMRQHSDVGLAVAGGQLRAFEEVQVENLAYDTDFNSITLYVFDRNMASHTNAGAVVVDHGWRGALDFAEASQKLTNIEIDQQEQDIYLSIPGGETMLVVDWEKGNVNIALAVLALPSTYTKAFELSVKGKPVKRYSHMFNPPKAKVGGRLQIARLYELDDLPSGTGFNEIEIHAYDITNMRSHSVQGTLRVMAPVP
;
A
#
# COMPACT_ATOMS: atom_id res chain seq x y z
N MET A 1 -7.22 15.51 9.12
CA MET A 1 -7.47 15.37 7.68
C MET A 1 -7.30 16.75 7.05
N GLY A 2 -6.64 16.83 5.90
CA GLY A 2 -6.36 18.06 5.17
C GLY A 2 -6.73 17.93 3.70
N VAL A 3 -6.94 19.08 3.05
CA VAL A 3 -7.21 19.19 1.62
C VAL A 3 -6.19 20.15 1.03
N LYS A 4 -5.52 19.74 -0.05
CA LYS A 4 -4.56 20.58 -0.78
C LYS A 4 -4.97 20.67 -2.24
N CYS A 5 -5.20 21.88 -2.72
CA CYS A 5 -5.47 22.13 -4.13
C CYS A 5 -4.16 22.45 -4.87
N HIS A 6 -4.02 21.97 -6.10
CA HIS A 6 -2.92 22.27 -7.02
C HIS A 6 -3.44 22.29 -8.45
N PRO A 7 -2.72 22.83 -9.46
CA PRO A 7 -3.23 22.99 -10.83
C PRO A 7 -3.70 21.71 -11.57
N GLY A 8 -3.48 20.53 -10.99
CA GLY A 8 -3.89 19.24 -11.55
C GLY A 8 -5.02 18.54 -10.77
N GLY A 9 -5.54 19.16 -9.70
CA GLY A 9 -6.63 18.59 -8.91
C GLY A 9 -6.54 18.88 -7.42
N ILE A 10 -7.14 17.99 -6.65
CA ILE A 10 -7.24 18.03 -5.19
C ILE A 10 -6.56 16.79 -4.61
N ASN A 11 -5.73 17.00 -3.60
CA ASN A 11 -5.22 15.95 -2.76
C ASN A 11 -5.96 15.99 -1.41
N ILE A 12 -6.41 14.83 -0.94
CA ILE A 12 -7.02 14.69 0.38
C ILE A 12 -6.14 13.75 1.19
N SER A 13 -5.70 14.21 2.36
CA SER A 13 -4.86 13.42 3.24
C SER A 13 -5.40 13.31 4.66
N ALA A 14 -5.16 12.15 5.28
CA ALA A 14 -5.36 11.92 6.70
C ALA A 14 -4.00 11.60 7.32
N ILE A 15 -3.74 12.21 8.47
CA ILE A 15 -2.45 12.12 9.16
C ILE A 15 -2.63 11.66 10.60
N ILE A 16 -1.69 10.86 11.07
CA ILE A 16 -1.50 10.57 12.50
C ILE A 16 -0.44 11.53 13.03
N THR A 17 -0.79 12.28 14.07
CA THR A 17 0.08 13.32 14.65
C THR A 17 0.82 12.90 15.90
N ARG A 18 0.65 11.64 16.33
CA ARG A 18 1.33 11.05 17.48
C ARG A 18 2.17 9.85 17.02
N PRO A 19 3.44 9.75 17.44
CA PRO A 19 4.28 8.61 17.09
C PRO A 19 3.70 7.32 17.68
N ASN A 20 3.97 6.19 17.03
CA ASN A 20 3.63 4.85 17.50
C ASN A 20 2.14 4.65 17.83
N THR A 21 1.26 5.41 17.17
CA THR A 21 -0.18 5.24 17.35
C THR A 21 -0.58 3.88 16.72
N PRO A 22 -1.26 2.99 17.46
CA PRO A 22 -1.61 1.65 16.99
C PRO A 22 -2.86 1.68 16.11
N LEU A 23 -2.86 2.55 15.10
CA LEU A 23 -3.97 2.70 14.17
C LEU A 23 -3.51 2.33 12.75
N PHE A 24 -4.42 1.71 12.00
CA PHE A 24 -4.31 1.60 10.56
C PHE A 24 -5.38 2.49 9.91
N MET A 25 -5.00 3.25 8.88
CA MET A 25 -5.91 4.12 8.15
C MET A 25 -6.01 3.70 6.69
N ASP A 26 -7.18 3.89 6.09
CA ASP A 26 -7.37 3.79 4.65
C ASP A 26 -8.34 4.86 4.13
N LEU A 27 -8.09 5.37 2.92
CA LEU A 27 -8.94 6.35 2.27
C LEU A 27 -9.55 5.73 1.02
N ILE A 28 -10.88 5.66 1.00
CA ILE A 28 -11.64 5.02 -0.07
C ILE A 28 -12.56 6.03 -0.73
N ILE A 29 -12.66 5.96 -2.05
CA ILE A 29 -13.68 6.65 -2.85
C ILE A 29 -14.77 5.63 -3.21
N ALA A 30 -15.95 5.82 -2.62
CA ALA A 30 -17.12 5.00 -2.85
C ALA A 30 -17.49 4.95 -4.34
N GLY A 31 -17.87 3.75 -4.81
CA GLY A 31 -18.26 3.54 -6.20
C GLY A 31 -17.10 3.42 -7.20
N LYS A 32 -15.83 3.61 -6.77
CA LYS A 32 -14.68 3.33 -7.64
C LYS A 32 -14.26 1.87 -7.54
N PRO A 33 -14.09 1.17 -8.69
CA PRO A 33 -13.63 -0.21 -8.70
C PRO A 33 -12.13 -0.35 -8.37
N ASP A 34 -11.37 0.74 -8.52
CA ASP A 34 -9.95 0.81 -8.18
C ASP A 34 -9.70 2.09 -7.35
N ASN A 35 -9.19 1.89 -6.13
CA ASN A 35 -8.84 2.96 -5.22
C ASN A 35 -7.34 2.91 -4.93
N LYS A 36 -6.61 3.91 -5.42
CA LYS A 36 -5.19 4.10 -5.15
C LYS A 36 -4.99 5.19 -4.09
N ALA A 37 -4.31 4.84 -3.00
CA ALA A 37 -3.91 5.77 -1.96
C ALA A 37 -2.39 5.70 -1.74
N MET A 38 -1.76 6.87 -1.69
CA MET A 38 -0.37 7.06 -1.29
C MET A 38 -0.25 6.93 0.23
N ARG A 39 0.81 6.28 0.70
CA ARG A 39 1.11 6.04 2.10
C ARG A 39 2.54 6.46 2.41
N GLN A 40 2.72 7.19 3.49
CA GLN A 40 4.04 7.61 3.97
C GLN A 40 4.13 7.44 5.49
N HIS A 41 5.29 6.98 5.96
CA HIS A 41 5.63 6.88 7.38
C HIS A 41 6.91 7.65 7.67
N SER A 42 6.99 8.24 8.86
CA SER A 42 8.18 8.93 9.35
C SER A 42 8.33 8.76 10.85
N ASP A 43 9.43 8.14 11.28
CA ASP A 43 9.74 7.94 12.70
C ASP A 43 9.96 9.27 13.45
N VAL A 44 10.47 10.29 12.75
CA VAL A 44 10.76 11.62 13.32
C VAL A 44 9.63 12.63 13.12
N GLY A 45 8.61 12.25 12.36
CA GLY A 45 7.48 13.10 11.98
C GLY A 45 7.86 14.17 10.94
N LEU A 46 7.06 14.28 9.89
CA LEU A 46 7.19 15.30 8.84
C LEU A 46 6.44 16.57 9.26
N ALA A 47 7.06 17.73 9.10
CA ALA A 47 6.40 19.01 9.37
C ALA A 47 5.28 19.25 8.35
N VAL A 48 4.06 19.48 8.82
CA VAL A 48 2.87 19.77 8.00
C VAL A 48 2.14 21.01 8.53
N ALA A 49 1.20 21.54 7.75
CA ALA A 49 0.43 22.76 8.10
C ALA A 49 1.34 23.95 8.50
N GLY A 50 2.32 24.27 7.64
CA GLY A 50 3.28 25.35 7.93
C GLY A 50 4.20 25.09 9.12
N GLY A 51 4.35 23.84 9.55
CA GLY A 51 5.20 23.42 10.67
C GLY A 51 4.49 23.37 12.03
N GLN A 52 3.20 23.67 12.08
CA GLN A 52 2.41 23.64 13.32
C GLN A 52 2.11 22.22 13.80
N LEU A 53 2.14 21.24 12.89
CA LEU A 53 1.87 19.83 13.18
C LEU A 53 3.00 18.96 12.64
N ARG A 54 3.14 17.77 13.24
CA ARG A 54 3.99 16.70 12.72
C ARG A 54 3.14 15.52 12.30
N ALA A 55 3.35 15.00 11.09
CA ALA A 55 2.72 13.79 10.58
C ALA A 55 3.70 12.61 10.70
N PHE A 56 3.32 11.59 11.48
CA PHE A 56 4.09 10.35 11.63
C PHE A 56 3.64 9.28 10.63
N GLU A 57 2.35 9.28 10.31
CA GLU A 57 1.81 8.54 9.17
C GLU A 57 0.89 9.44 8.36
N GLU A 58 0.89 9.26 7.05
CA GLU A 58 -0.02 9.92 6.11
C GLU A 58 -0.58 8.88 5.14
N VAL A 59 -1.90 8.93 4.95
CA VAL A 59 -2.58 8.31 3.81
C VAL A 59 -3.21 9.42 2.99
N GLN A 60 -3.04 9.36 1.68
CA GLN A 60 -3.47 10.42 0.77
C GLN A 60 -4.04 9.83 -0.50
N VAL A 61 -5.14 10.41 -0.98
CA VAL A 61 -5.61 10.21 -2.34
C VAL A 61 -5.19 11.42 -3.16
N GLU A 62 -4.48 11.18 -4.27
CA GLU A 62 -3.88 12.22 -5.09
C GLU A 62 -4.69 12.51 -6.36
N ASN A 63 -4.57 13.73 -6.89
CA ASN A 63 -5.08 14.14 -8.20
C ASN A 63 -6.60 13.90 -8.40
N LEU A 64 -7.39 14.15 -7.36
CA LEU A 64 -8.85 14.13 -7.50
C LEU A 64 -9.32 15.29 -8.38
N ALA A 65 -10.29 15.02 -9.24
CA ALA A 65 -10.92 16.06 -10.03
C ALA A 65 -11.63 17.08 -9.11
N TYR A 66 -11.67 18.35 -9.52
CA TYR A 66 -12.27 19.41 -8.69
C TYR A 66 -13.77 19.23 -8.43
N ASP A 67 -14.45 18.47 -9.27
CA ASP A 67 -15.87 18.13 -9.17
C ASP A 67 -16.12 16.82 -8.38
N THR A 68 -15.09 16.25 -7.74
CA THR A 68 -15.24 15.04 -6.91
C THR A 68 -16.19 15.30 -5.75
N ASP A 69 -17.25 14.48 -5.63
CA ASP A 69 -18.14 14.52 -4.47
C ASP A 69 -17.41 14.03 -3.21
N PHE A 70 -17.17 14.93 -2.27
CA PHE A 70 -16.52 14.61 -1.00
C PHE A 70 -17.31 13.62 -0.14
N ASN A 71 -18.62 13.46 -0.35
CA ASN A 71 -19.40 12.41 0.34
C ASN A 71 -19.03 11.01 -0.12
N SER A 72 -18.44 10.86 -1.31
CA SER A 72 -17.91 9.58 -1.75
C SER A 72 -16.62 9.20 -1.04
N ILE A 73 -15.94 10.14 -0.37
CA ILE A 73 -14.63 9.90 0.24
C ILE A 73 -14.80 9.56 1.72
N THR A 74 -14.35 8.37 2.09
CA THR A 74 -14.44 7.83 3.44
C THR A 74 -13.05 7.47 3.95
N LEU A 75 -12.71 8.01 5.11
CA LEU A 75 -11.57 7.56 5.92
C LEU A 75 -12.04 6.42 6.82
N TYR A 76 -11.42 5.26 6.68
CA TYR A 76 -11.53 4.17 7.63
C TYR A 76 -10.33 4.18 8.58
N VAL A 77 -10.61 3.98 9.86
CA VAL A 77 -9.60 3.92 10.92
C VAL A 77 -9.86 2.68 11.76
N PHE A 78 -8.85 1.84 11.87
CA PHE A 78 -8.90 0.58 12.62
C PHE A 78 -7.87 0.61 13.73
N ASP A 79 -8.14 -0.08 14.83
CA ASP A 79 -7.06 -0.47 15.73
C ASP A 79 -6.26 -1.58 15.04
N ARG A 80 -4.93 -1.52 15.12
CA ARG A 80 -4.05 -2.53 14.52
C ARG A 80 -3.19 -3.23 15.56
N ASN A 81 -3.06 -4.54 15.43
CA ASN A 81 -2.12 -5.34 16.21
C ASN A 81 -1.25 -6.14 15.25
N MET A 82 0.07 -6.17 15.48
CA MET A 82 0.99 -6.94 14.63
C MET A 82 0.63 -8.43 14.73
N ALA A 83 0.25 -9.03 13.59
CA ALA A 83 -0.09 -10.44 13.48
C ALA A 83 1.12 -11.27 13.04
N SER A 84 1.86 -10.76 12.05
CA SER A 84 3.09 -11.39 11.58
C SER A 84 4.02 -10.39 10.93
N HIS A 85 5.29 -10.81 10.80
CA HIS A 85 6.36 -10.03 10.22
C HIS A 85 7.35 -10.96 9.52
N THR A 86 7.74 -10.60 8.30
CA THR A 86 8.83 -11.24 7.54
C THR A 86 9.52 -10.20 6.67
N ASN A 87 10.56 -10.58 5.92
CA ASN A 87 11.18 -9.73 4.92
C ASN A 87 11.19 -10.41 3.55
N ALA A 88 11.20 -9.61 2.47
CA ALA A 88 11.19 -10.13 1.11
C ALA A 88 12.42 -11.01 0.81
N GLY A 89 13.55 -10.75 1.46
CA GLY A 89 14.78 -11.55 1.35
C GLY A 89 14.56 -13.01 1.76
N ALA A 90 13.91 -13.24 2.90
CA ALA A 90 13.55 -14.59 3.34
C ALA A 90 12.59 -15.26 2.34
N VAL A 91 11.58 -14.52 1.86
CA VAL A 91 10.61 -15.03 0.88
C VAL A 91 11.32 -15.47 -0.39
N VAL A 92 12.10 -14.61 -1.05
CA VAL A 92 12.76 -14.98 -2.32
C VAL A 92 13.75 -16.14 -2.12
N VAL A 93 14.42 -16.20 -0.97
CA VAL A 93 15.36 -17.30 -0.65
C VAL A 93 14.64 -18.65 -0.54
N ASP A 94 13.46 -18.69 0.08
CA ASP A 94 12.64 -19.89 0.24
C ASP A 94 12.17 -20.44 -1.12
N HIS A 95 12.00 -19.56 -2.11
CA HIS A 95 11.66 -19.92 -3.49
C HIS A 95 12.89 -20.23 -4.37
N GLY A 96 14.08 -20.30 -3.79
CA GLY A 96 15.31 -20.68 -4.49
C GLY A 96 16.03 -19.52 -5.19
N TRP A 97 15.63 -18.27 -4.94
CA TRP A 97 16.31 -17.12 -5.54
C TRP A 97 17.72 -16.97 -4.97
N ARG A 98 18.72 -16.98 -5.85
CA ARG A 98 20.13 -16.77 -5.51
C ARG A 98 20.79 -15.83 -6.52
N GLY A 99 21.38 -14.75 -6.03
CA GLY A 99 22.06 -13.76 -6.88
C GLY A 99 21.11 -12.90 -7.72
N ALA A 100 21.65 -12.20 -8.70
CA ALA A 100 20.87 -11.47 -9.68
C ALA A 100 20.35 -12.45 -10.75
N LEU A 101 19.04 -12.44 -10.98
CA LEU A 101 18.36 -13.22 -12.01
C LEU A 101 17.53 -12.25 -12.85
N ASP A 102 17.52 -12.46 -14.17
CA ASP A 102 16.51 -11.83 -15.02
C ASP A 102 15.19 -12.63 -14.99
N PHE A 103 14.16 -12.11 -15.65
CA PHE A 103 12.85 -12.74 -15.70
C PHE A 103 12.89 -14.17 -16.27
N ALA A 104 13.67 -14.40 -17.33
CA ALA A 104 13.74 -15.71 -17.98
C ALA A 104 14.43 -16.74 -17.08
N GLU A 105 15.54 -16.37 -16.46
CA GLU A 105 16.25 -17.22 -15.51
C GLU A 105 15.42 -17.49 -14.26
N ALA A 106 14.78 -16.47 -13.70
CA ALA A 106 13.93 -16.58 -12.52
C ALA A 106 12.73 -17.50 -12.79
N SER A 107 12.08 -17.36 -13.95
CA SER A 107 10.95 -18.21 -14.38
C SER A 107 11.30 -19.69 -14.46
N GLN A 108 12.57 -20.05 -14.66
CA GLN A 108 13.03 -21.44 -14.78
C GLN A 108 13.59 -22.00 -13.48
N LYS A 109 14.32 -21.17 -12.71
CA LYS A 109 15.08 -21.61 -11.53
C LYS A 109 14.25 -21.57 -10.23
N LEU A 110 13.29 -20.64 -10.13
CA LEU A 110 12.50 -20.49 -8.92
C LEU A 110 11.43 -21.58 -8.83
N THR A 111 11.11 -22.00 -7.61
CA THR A 111 10.12 -23.06 -7.34
C THR A 111 8.90 -22.49 -6.62
N ASN A 112 7.75 -23.16 -6.74
CA ASN A 112 6.49 -22.75 -6.09
C ASN A 112 6.09 -21.30 -6.41
N ILE A 113 6.34 -20.85 -7.63
CA ILE A 113 5.98 -19.51 -8.11
C ILE A 113 4.78 -19.57 -9.07
N GLU A 114 4.06 -18.46 -9.17
CA GLU A 114 3.12 -18.21 -10.24
C GLU A 114 3.67 -17.12 -11.16
N ILE A 115 3.46 -17.25 -12.48
CA ILE A 115 4.06 -16.34 -13.46
C ILE A 115 2.98 -15.75 -14.35
N ASP A 116 2.95 -14.41 -14.45
CA ASP A 116 2.22 -13.71 -15.49
C ASP A 116 3.19 -13.37 -16.63
N GLN A 117 3.23 -14.21 -17.67
CA GLN A 117 4.16 -14.05 -18.79
C GLN A 117 3.90 -12.77 -19.61
N GLN A 118 2.67 -12.26 -19.59
CA GLN A 118 2.31 -11.07 -20.36
C GLN A 118 2.88 -9.81 -19.70
N GLU A 119 2.70 -9.71 -18.39
CA GLU A 119 3.17 -8.56 -17.60
C GLU A 119 4.62 -8.74 -17.10
N GLN A 120 5.19 -9.93 -17.25
CA GLN A 120 6.49 -10.32 -16.68
C GLN A 120 6.55 -10.22 -15.14
N ASP A 121 5.43 -10.53 -14.49
CA ASP A 121 5.33 -10.62 -13.04
C ASP A 121 5.69 -12.06 -12.57
N ILE A 122 6.50 -12.16 -11.51
CA ILE A 122 6.66 -13.39 -10.73
C ILE A 122 6.03 -13.21 -9.35
N TYR A 123 5.08 -14.08 -9.03
CA TYR A 123 4.39 -14.12 -7.74
C TYR A 123 4.98 -15.24 -6.88
N LEU A 124 5.51 -14.87 -5.72
CA LEU A 124 6.10 -15.79 -4.74
C LEU A 124 5.18 -15.88 -3.53
N SER A 125 4.74 -17.08 -3.19
CA SER A 125 3.84 -17.32 -2.04
C SER A 125 4.51 -16.94 -0.72
N ILE A 126 3.83 -16.14 0.09
CA ILE A 126 4.30 -15.84 1.44
C ILE A 126 3.66 -16.83 2.42
N PRO A 127 4.40 -17.34 3.43
CA PRO A 127 3.84 -18.21 4.46
C PRO A 127 2.53 -17.65 5.04
N GLY A 128 1.53 -18.53 5.16
CA GLY A 128 0.16 -18.18 5.54
C GLY A 128 -0.82 -18.16 4.36
N GLY A 129 -0.34 -18.08 3.11
CA GLY A 129 -1.17 -18.25 1.91
C GLY A 129 -2.17 -17.10 1.65
N GLU A 130 -2.00 -15.98 2.35
CA GLU A 130 -2.87 -14.80 2.23
C GLU A 130 -2.33 -13.76 1.25
N THR A 131 -1.01 -13.79 1.03
CA THR A 131 -0.31 -12.80 0.24
C THR A 131 0.75 -13.44 -0.65
N MET A 132 1.12 -12.73 -1.71
CA MET A 132 2.22 -13.08 -2.58
C MET A 132 3.11 -11.86 -2.77
N LEU A 133 4.42 -12.05 -2.65
CA LEU A 133 5.39 -11.06 -3.10
C LEU A 133 5.38 -11.05 -4.62
N VAL A 134 5.27 -9.88 -5.23
CA VAL A 134 5.30 -9.72 -6.68
C VAL A 134 6.60 -9.03 -7.05
N VAL A 135 7.34 -9.65 -7.95
CA VAL A 135 8.49 -9.03 -8.60
C VAL A 135 8.14 -8.79 -10.06
N ASP A 136 8.04 -7.51 -10.40
CA ASP A 136 7.68 -7.00 -11.72
C ASP A 136 8.98 -6.54 -12.43
N TRP A 137 9.24 -7.10 -13.61
CA TRP A 137 10.44 -6.81 -14.41
C TRP A 137 10.24 -5.79 -15.54
N GLU A 138 9.11 -5.07 -15.57
CA GLU A 138 8.79 -4.18 -16.68
C GLU A 138 9.94 -3.19 -17.01
N LYS A 139 10.38 -3.20 -18.27
CA LYS A 139 11.25 -2.17 -18.89
C LYS A 139 12.57 -1.89 -18.14
N GLY A 140 13.14 -2.90 -17.48
CA GLY A 140 14.47 -2.81 -16.86
C GLY A 140 14.48 -2.08 -15.51
N ASN A 141 13.30 -1.83 -14.93
CA ASN A 141 13.17 -1.49 -13.52
C ASN A 141 12.49 -2.66 -12.82
N VAL A 142 12.99 -3.06 -11.65
CA VAL A 142 12.37 -4.12 -10.87
C VAL A 142 11.53 -3.47 -9.78
N ASN A 143 10.21 -3.55 -9.92
CA ASN A 143 9.27 -3.07 -8.92
C ASN A 143 8.86 -4.22 -8.00
N ILE A 144 8.68 -3.90 -6.73
CA ILE A 144 8.25 -4.86 -5.71
C ILE A 144 6.89 -4.46 -5.17
N ALA A 145 5.99 -5.42 -5.19
CA ALA A 145 4.66 -5.26 -4.63
C ALA A 145 4.27 -6.47 -3.77
N LEU A 146 3.21 -6.29 -3.00
CA LEU A 146 2.58 -7.32 -2.18
C LEU A 146 1.14 -7.46 -2.63
N ALA A 147 0.84 -8.56 -3.30
CA ALA A 147 -0.51 -8.92 -3.69
C ALA A 147 -1.21 -9.61 -2.51
N VAL A 148 -2.37 -9.08 -2.12
CA VAL A 148 -3.25 -9.71 -1.11
C VAL A 148 -4.36 -10.45 -1.83
N LEU A 149 -4.45 -11.76 -1.57
CA LEU A 149 -5.45 -12.62 -2.18
C LEU A 149 -6.83 -12.31 -1.61
N ALA A 150 -7.86 -12.42 -2.45
CA ALA A 150 -9.26 -12.21 -2.09
C ALA A 150 -9.82 -13.41 -1.30
N LEU A 151 -9.34 -13.59 -0.07
CA LEU A 151 -9.74 -14.66 0.82
C LEU A 151 -10.49 -14.11 2.03
N PRO A 152 -11.46 -14.86 2.61
CA PRO A 152 -12.17 -14.42 3.80
C PRO A 152 -11.28 -14.01 4.98
N SER A 153 -10.16 -14.72 5.19
CA SER A 153 -9.22 -14.43 6.28
C SER A 153 -8.49 -13.10 6.12
N THR A 154 -8.42 -12.56 4.90
CA THR A 154 -7.76 -11.27 4.65
C THR A 154 -8.65 -10.08 4.95
N TYR A 155 -9.98 -10.24 5.01
CA TYR A 155 -10.92 -9.13 5.23
C TYR A 155 -10.76 -8.45 6.60
N THR A 156 -10.22 -9.17 7.57
CA THR A 156 -9.92 -8.66 8.93
C THR A 156 -8.44 -8.36 9.13
N LYS A 157 -7.68 -8.23 8.04
CA LYS A 157 -6.24 -7.94 8.08
C LYS A 157 -5.89 -6.72 7.26
N ALA A 158 -4.87 -6.00 7.73
CA ALA A 158 -4.14 -5.01 6.97
C ALA A 158 -2.73 -5.54 6.67
N PHE A 159 -2.15 -5.07 5.58
CA PHE A 159 -0.81 -5.45 5.17
C PHE A 159 -0.03 -4.19 4.80
N GLU A 160 1.28 -4.22 5.02
CA GLU A 160 2.17 -3.13 4.64
C GLU A 160 3.50 -3.67 4.13
N LEU A 161 4.05 -3.01 3.11
CA LEU A 161 5.46 -3.09 2.77
C LEU A 161 6.18 -1.88 3.35
N SER A 162 7.40 -2.06 3.83
CA SER A 162 8.27 -0.95 4.22
C SER A 162 9.72 -1.25 3.86
N VAL A 163 10.58 -0.22 3.91
CA VAL A 163 12.03 -0.40 3.76
C VAL A 163 12.70 0.03 5.05
N LYS A 164 13.51 -0.85 5.61
CA LYS A 164 14.14 -0.65 6.93
C LYS A 164 14.92 0.66 6.99
N GLY A 165 14.49 1.55 7.90
CA GLY A 165 15.17 2.82 8.19
C GLY A 165 15.13 3.85 7.06
N LYS A 166 14.31 3.64 6.02
CA LYS A 166 14.20 4.56 4.88
C LYS A 166 12.75 4.98 4.66
N PRO A 167 12.45 6.29 4.58
CA PRO A 167 11.15 6.75 4.13
C PRO A 167 11.05 6.50 2.62
N VAL A 168 10.23 5.53 2.23
CA VAL A 168 9.92 5.21 0.83
C VAL A 168 8.45 5.52 0.57
N LYS A 169 8.15 6.06 -0.62
CA LYS A 169 6.77 6.32 -1.04
C LYS A 169 6.10 4.97 -1.32
N ARG A 170 4.86 4.82 -0.88
CA ARG A 170 4.13 3.55 -0.99
C ARG A 170 2.75 3.81 -1.51
N TYR A 171 2.17 2.84 -2.20
CA TYR A 171 0.76 2.88 -2.55
C TYR A 171 0.03 1.64 -2.08
N SER A 172 -1.21 1.82 -1.67
CA SER A 172 -2.19 0.75 -1.56
C SER A 172 -3.22 0.91 -2.66
N HIS A 173 -3.47 -0.18 -3.37
CA HIS A 173 -4.54 -0.31 -4.33
C HIS A 173 -5.57 -1.26 -3.75
N MET A 174 -6.83 -0.87 -3.81
CA MET A 174 -7.95 -1.73 -3.42
C MET A 174 -8.87 -1.93 -4.62
N PHE A 175 -9.12 -3.19 -4.93
CA PHE A 175 -9.91 -3.62 -6.08
C PHE A 175 -11.28 -4.14 -5.64
N ASN A 176 -12.35 -3.59 -6.22
CA ASN A 176 -13.71 -4.06 -6.01
C ASN A 176 -14.51 -4.03 -7.33
N PRO A 177 -14.74 -5.17 -8.00
CA PRO A 177 -14.40 -6.54 -7.57
C PRO A 177 -12.89 -6.81 -7.58
N PRO A 178 -12.43 -7.92 -6.94
CA PRO A 178 -11.03 -8.34 -7.01
C PRO A 178 -10.52 -8.47 -8.46
N LYS A 179 -9.24 -8.17 -8.65
CA LYS A 179 -8.57 -8.26 -9.96
C LYS A 179 -8.07 -9.69 -10.19
N ALA A 180 -8.49 -10.29 -11.30
CA ALA A 180 -7.98 -11.56 -11.76
C ALA A 180 -6.54 -11.43 -12.31
N LYS A 181 -5.64 -12.32 -11.90
CA LYS A 181 -4.26 -12.45 -12.39
C LYS A 181 -3.92 -13.89 -12.74
N VAL A 182 -2.88 -14.07 -13.55
CA VAL A 182 -2.36 -15.40 -13.93
C VAL A 182 -3.45 -16.32 -14.50
N GLY A 183 -4.13 -15.86 -15.55
CA GLY A 183 -5.23 -16.60 -16.17
C GLY A 183 -6.47 -16.78 -15.27
N GLY A 184 -6.62 -15.94 -14.24
CA GLY A 184 -7.75 -15.98 -13.31
C GLY A 184 -7.54 -16.87 -12.08
N ARG A 185 -6.41 -17.56 -11.98
CA ARG A 185 -6.07 -18.43 -10.85
C ARG A 185 -5.88 -17.66 -9.55
N LEU A 186 -5.38 -16.42 -9.65
CA LEU A 186 -5.23 -15.52 -8.52
C LEU A 186 -6.30 -14.43 -8.59
N GLN A 187 -6.99 -14.22 -7.48
CA GLN A 187 -7.91 -13.10 -7.29
C GLN A 187 -7.28 -12.17 -6.27
N ILE A 188 -6.91 -10.97 -6.69
CA ILE A 188 -6.21 -9.99 -5.86
C ILE A 188 -7.20 -8.93 -5.42
N ALA A 189 -7.41 -8.81 -4.11
CA ALA A 189 -8.29 -7.78 -3.54
C ALA A 189 -7.53 -6.47 -3.28
N ARG A 190 -6.25 -6.56 -2.91
CA ARG A 190 -5.40 -5.40 -2.61
C ARG A 190 -3.98 -5.61 -3.14
N LEU A 191 -3.32 -4.54 -3.52
CA LEU A 191 -1.91 -4.53 -3.92
C LEU A 191 -1.19 -3.40 -3.18
N TYR A 192 -0.05 -3.71 -2.57
CA TYR A 192 0.80 -2.70 -1.93
C TYR A 192 2.10 -2.58 -2.71
N GLU A 193 2.40 -1.39 -3.22
CA GLU A 193 3.55 -1.13 -4.08
C GLU A 193 4.54 -0.22 -3.36
N LEU A 194 5.83 -0.51 -3.54
CA LEU A 194 6.91 0.42 -3.19
C LEU A 194 7.24 1.26 -4.43
N ASP A 195 7.26 2.57 -4.27
CA ASP A 195 7.57 3.52 -5.34
C ASP A 195 8.90 4.22 -5.06
N ASP A 196 9.62 4.59 -6.11
CA ASP A 196 10.93 5.25 -6.04
C ASP A 196 11.94 4.54 -5.11
N LEU A 197 12.01 3.20 -5.19
CA LEU A 197 13.00 2.42 -4.44
C LEU A 197 14.43 2.86 -4.82
N PRO A 198 15.29 3.19 -3.84
CA PRO A 198 16.68 3.52 -4.13
C PRO A 198 17.40 2.36 -4.83
N SER A 199 18.21 2.66 -5.85
CA SER A 199 19.04 1.67 -6.53
C SER A 199 19.91 0.91 -5.53
N GLY A 200 19.97 -0.42 -5.68
CA GLY A 200 20.72 -1.31 -4.79
C GLY A 200 20.00 -1.67 -3.48
N THR A 201 18.74 -1.27 -3.28
CA THR A 201 17.93 -1.77 -2.16
C THR A 201 17.79 -3.28 -2.26
N GLY A 202 18.31 -4.01 -1.27
CA GLY A 202 18.22 -5.46 -1.23
C GLY A 202 16.85 -5.94 -0.77
N PHE A 203 16.43 -7.13 -1.23
CA PHE A 203 15.19 -7.75 -0.76
C PHE A 203 15.12 -7.92 0.77
N ASN A 204 16.26 -8.15 1.41
CA ASN A 204 16.37 -8.28 2.87
C ASN A 204 16.14 -6.97 3.63
N GLU A 205 16.10 -5.82 2.94
CA GLU A 205 15.74 -4.53 3.53
C GLU A 205 14.23 -4.23 3.45
N ILE A 206 13.49 -5.00 2.64
CA ILE A 206 12.05 -4.83 2.44
C ILE A 206 11.31 -5.68 3.47
N GLU A 207 10.66 -5.01 4.41
CA GLU A 207 9.87 -5.66 5.48
C GLU A 207 8.41 -5.78 5.03
N ILE A 208 7.79 -6.89 5.41
CA ILE A 208 6.41 -7.25 5.13
C ILE A 208 5.70 -7.43 6.46
N HIS A 209 4.68 -6.61 6.70
CA HIS A 209 3.91 -6.63 7.94
C HIS A 209 2.48 -7.06 7.64
N ALA A 210 1.94 -7.90 8.52
CA ALA A 210 0.51 -8.17 8.59
C ALA A 210 -0.01 -7.72 9.95
N TYR A 211 -1.17 -7.10 9.95
CA TYR A 211 -1.85 -6.64 11.14
C TYR A 211 -3.26 -7.18 11.19
N ASP A 212 -3.70 -7.65 12.35
CA ASP A 212 -5.12 -7.83 12.63
C ASP A 212 -5.74 -6.46 12.86
N ILE A 213 -6.85 -6.18 12.18
CA ILE A 213 -7.60 -4.93 12.30
C ILE A 213 -8.91 -5.14 13.04
N THR A 214 -9.18 -4.27 14.01
CA THR A 214 -10.41 -4.31 14.82
C THR A 214 -10.97 -2.90 15.01
N ASN A 215 -12.17 -2.81 15.61
CA ASN A 215 -12.79 -1.54 16.01
C ASN A 215 -12.85 -0.50 14.88
N MET A 216 -13.37 -0.91 13.71
CA MET A 216 -13.49 -0.03 12.55
C MET A 216 -14.32 1.21 12.88
N ARG A 217 -13.76 2.38 12.56
CA ARG A 217 -14.43 3.68 12.57
C ARG A 217 -14.39 4.25 11.16
N SER A 218 -15.47 4.89 10.73
CA SER A 218 -15.53 5.56 9.44
C SER A 218 -15.86 7.04 9.61
N HIS A 219 -15.21 7.87 8.80
CA HIS A 219 -15.41 9.31 8.77
C HIS A 219 -15.55 9.76 7.33
N SER A 220 -16.69 10.36 6.97
CA SER A 220 -16.82 11.02 5.66
C SER A 220 -16.13 12.38 5.69
N VAL A 221 -15.69 12.84 4.52
CA VAL A 221 -14.94 14.10 4.40
C VAL A 221 -15.80 15.29 4.89
N GLN A 222 -17.11 15.32 4.61
CA GLN A 222 -18.03 16.34 5.16
C GLN A 222 -18.17 16.29 6.69
N GLY A 223 -18.08 15.10 7.31
CA GLY A 223 -18.15 14.96 8.78
C GLY A 223 -16.94 15.54 9.51
N THR A 224 -15.85 15.85 8.79
CA THR A 224 -14.57 16.26 9.36
C THR A 224 -14.14 17.67 8.91
N LEU A 225 -14.66 18.18 7.79
CA LEU A 225 -14.38 19.53 7.30
C LEU A 225 -15.36 20.57 7.86
N ARG A 226 -14.87 21.40 8.80
CA ARG A 226 -15.31 22.80 8.87
C ARG A 226 -14.45 23.59 7.92
N VAL A 227 -14.95 23.86 6.70
CA VAL A 227 -14.35 24.90 5.84
C VAL A 227 -14.61 26.23 6.54
N MET A 228 -13.59 26.79 7.20
CA MET A 228 -13.67 28.18 7.62
C MET A 228 -13.54 29.02 6.34
N ALA A 229 -14.63 29.69 5.96
CA ALA A 229 -14.55 30.72 4.93
C ALA A 229 -13.50 31.76 5.36
N PRO A 230 -12.77 32.39 4.40
CA PRO A 230 -12.02 33.59 4.72
C PRO A 230 -13.02 34.61 5.27
N VAL A 231 -12.76 35.14 6.46
CA VAL A 231 -13.48 36.33 6.93
C VAL A 231 -13.09 37.47 5.98
N PRO A 232 -14.05 38.16 5.36
CA PRO A 232 -13.78 39.28 4.46
C PRO A 232 -13.04 40.42 5.15
#